data_AF-A0AA88QT06-F1
#
_entry.id   AF-A0AA88QT06-F1
#
_cell.length_a   1.000
_cell.length_b   1.000
_cell.length_c   1.000
_cell.angle_alpha   90.00
_cell.angle_beta   90.00
_cell.angle_gamma   90.00
#
_symmetry.space_group_name_H-M   'P 1'
#
loop_
_entity.id
_entity.type
_entity.pdbx_description
1 polymer ?
#
loop_
_entity_poly.entity_id
_entity_poly.type
_entity_poly.pdbx_seq_one_letter_code
_entity_poly.pdbx_strand_id
1 'polypeptide(L)'
;MGVMSRRVLPACSNLCIFCPSMRARSRQPVKRYKKLLSDIFPRSQDAEPNDRKIGKLCEYASKNPLRIPKITEYLEQRFYKDLRNEHFGSVKVVLLVYRKLLSSCKQQMSLFASSLLGIARTLLEQTRNDEMEMLGCSTLVNFINSQAHESCPEPRVGRMGSSVTGRRH
;
A
#
# COMPACT_ATOMS: atom_id res chain seq x y z
N MET A 1 18.80 -0.30 55.91
CA MET A 1 19.64 -1.39 55.37
C MET A 1 18.86 -2.02 54.21
N GLY A 2 18.98 -1.66 52.93
CA GLY A 2 20.11 -1.17 52.17
C GLY A 2 20.77 -2.32 51.39
N VAL A 3 20.17 -2.80 50.29
CA VAL A 3 20.90 -3.52 49.22
C VAL A 3 20.10 -3.52 47.91
N MET A 4 20.58 -2.73 46.95
CA MET A 4 20.24 -2.86 45.54
C MET A 4 21.05 -4.02 44.95
N SER A 5 20.38 -5.01 44.34
CA SER A 5 21.05 -6.10 43.62
C SER A 5 21.09 -5.84 42.12
N ARG A 6 22.21 -6.22 41.53
CA ARG A 6 22.85 -5.61 40.34
C ARG A 6 22.09 -5.84 39.04
N ARG A 7 22.14 -4.82 38.17
CA ARG A 7 21.80 -4.92 36.74
C ARG A 7 22.68 -6.00 36.10
N VAL A 8 22.07 -7.09 35.64
CA VAL A 8 22.70 -8.02 34.69
C VAL A 8 22.36 -7.52 33.28
N LEU A 9 23.32 -6.87 32.63
CA LEU A 9 23.26 -6.61 31.19
C LEU A 9 23.61 -7.90 30.46
N PRO A 10 22.80 -8.41 29.52
CA PRO A 10 23.23 -9.49 28.66
C PRO A 10 24.07 -8.91 27.52
N ALA A 11 25.38 -9.07 27.64
CA ALA A 11 26.29 -9.10 26.51
C ALA A 11 25.97 -10.35 25.68
N CYS A 12 25.38 -10.18 24.49
CA CYS A 12 25.28 -11.19 23.42
C CYS A 12 24.57 -10.57 22.20
N SER A 13 25.26 -9.74 21.41
CA SER A 13 24.66 -9.11 20.22
C SER A 13 24.81 -9.90 18.92
N ASN A 14 25.64 -10.95 18.86
CA ASN A 14 26.12 -11.44 17.56
C ASN A 14 25.86 -12.93 17.20
N LEU A 15 25.08 -13.70 17.97
CA LEU A 15 24.96 -15.15 17.72
C LEU A 15 23.53 -15.72 17.80
N CYS A 16 22.56 -15.14 17.09
CA CYS A 16 21.28 -15.85 16.90
C CYS A 16 20.63 -15.51 15.54
N ILE A 17 20.92 -16.35 14.54
CA ILE A 17 20.33 -16.28 13.20
C ILE A 17 19.06 -17.17 13.10
N PHE A 18 18.81 -18.06 14.06
CA PHE A 18 17.74 -19.07 13.98
C PHE A 18 16.50 -18.86 14.86
N CYS A 19 16.43 -17.82 15.71
CA CYS A 19 15.25 -17.53 16.53
C CYS A 19 14.82 -16.04 16.44
N PRO A 20 13.88 -15.67 15.55
CA PRO A 20 13.37 -14.30 15.43
C PRO A 20 12.66 -13.75 16.68
N SER A 21 12.33 -14.61 17.64
CA SER A 21 11.53 -14.33 18.84
C SER A 21 12.31 -13.73 20.01
N MET A 22 13.65 -13.84 20.03
CA MET A 22 14.49 -13.42 21.18
C MET A 22 15.50 -12.31 20.90
N ARG A 23 15.45 -11.68 19.71
CA ARG A 23 16.16 -10.40 19.50
C ARG A 23 15.58 -9.36 20.45
N ALA A 24 16.39 -8.46 21.01
CA ALA A 24 15.91 -7.24 21.67
C ALA A 24 15.18 -6.34 20.65
N ARG A 25 13.96 -6.74 20.29
CA ARG A 25 13.12 -6.23 19.20
C ARG A 25 12.31 -5.02 19.67
N SER A 26 12.87 -4.25 20.60
CA SER A 26 12.13 -3.33 21.45
C SER A 26 11.59 -2.10 20.70
N ARG A 27 12.19 -1.70 19.58
CA ARG A 27 11.76 -0.49 18.85
C ARG A 27 11.99 -0.68 17.36
N GLN A 28 10.93 -0.68 16.54
CA GLN A 28 10.84 0.13 15.29
C GLN A 28 9.98 -0.37 14.11
N PRO A 29 9.48 -1.61 13.98
CA PRO A 29 8.57 -1.90 12.86
C PRO A 29 7.16 -1.34 13.06
N VAL A 30 6.56 -1.56 14.24
CA VAL A 30 5.15 -1.20 14.50
C VAL A 30 4.95 0.30 14.68
N LYS A 31 5.92 0.99 15.29
CA LYS A 31 5.83 2.45 15.51
C LYS A 31 6.02 3.24 14.21
N ARG A 32 6.76 2.71 13.22
CA ARG A 32 7.12 3.44 12.00
C ARG A 32 5.93 3.63 11.07
N TYR A 33 5.19 2.57 10.73
CA TYR A 33 4.05 2.69 9.82
C TYR A 33 2.92 3.55 10.42
N LYS A 34 2.70 3.45 11.75
CA LYS A 34 1.73 4.30 12.45
C LYS A 34 2.08 5.78 12.35
N LYS A 35 3.37 6.14 12.44
CA LYS A 35 3.84 7.52 12.23
C LYS A 35 3.63 7.98 10.78
N LEU A 36 3.94 7.12 9.81
CA LEU A 36 3.71 7.44 8.39
C LEU A 36 2.22 7.69 8.11
N LEU A 37 1.33 6.86 8.68
CA LEU A 37 -0.11 7.06 8.60
C LEU A 37 -0.54 8.38 9.25
N SER A 38 -0.08 8.71 10.45
CA SER A 38 -0.44 9.98 11.09
C SER A 38 0.02 11.20 10.31
N ASP A 39 1.13 11.09 9.57
CA ASP A 39 1.67 12.20 8.79
C ASP A 39 0.90 12.44 7.48
N ILE A 40 0.25 11.42 6.92
CA ILE A 40 -0.48 11.47 5.64
C ILE A 40 -1.78 12.26 5.76
N PHE A 41 -2.52 12.03 6.84
CA PHE A 41 -3.84 12.63 6.97
C PHE A 41 -3.73 14.03 7.58
N PRO A 42 -4.18 15.08 6.87
CA PRO A 42 -4.11 16.44 7.38
C PRO A 42 -5.06 16.64 8.57
N ARG A 43 -4.79 17.69 9.35
CA ARG A 43 -5.66 18.12 10.46
C ARG A 43 -6.88 18.93 9.98
N SER A 44 -6.79 19.55 8.81
CA SER A 44 -7.87 20.29 8.14
C SER A 44 -8.33 19.55 6.88
N GLN A 45 -9.60 19.70 6.52
CA GLN A 45 -10.21 19.00 5.38
C GLN A 45 -9.78 19.56 4.03
N ASP A 46 -9.39 20.84 3.97
CA ASP A 46 -9.02 21.54 2.73
C ASP A 46 -7.54 21.40 2.34
N ALA A 47 -6.75 20.72 3.16
CA ALA A 47 -5.33 20.54 2.87
C ALA A 47 -5.12 19.47 1.79
N GLU A 48 -4.35 19.83 0.77
CA GLU A 48 -4.05 18.94 -0.35
C GLU A 48 -3.33 17.66 0.12
N PRO A 49 -3.71 16.48 -0.41
CA PRO A 49 -3.03 15.21 -0.13
C PRO A 49 -1.54 15.29 -0.43
N ASN A 50 -0.69 14.97 0.56
CA ASN A 50 0.75 15.04 0.37
C ASN A 50 1.30 13.75 -0.28
N ASP A 51 1.40 13.75 -1.61
CA ASP A 51 1.89 12.62 -2.40
C ASP A 51 3.25 12.09 -1.95
N ARG A 52 4.15 12.96 -1.48
CA ARG A 52 5.48 12.56 -0.99
C ARG A 52 5.36 11.69 0.26
N LYS A 53 4.42 11.98 1.16
CA LYS A 53 4.19 11.18 2.37
C LYS A 53 3.51 9.85 2.05
N ILE A 54 2.53 9.87 1.14
CA ILE A 54 1.86 8.66 0.63
C ILE A 54 2.89 7.71 -0.01
N GLY A 55 3.79 8.25 -0.84
CA GLY A 55 4.89 7.50 -1.45
C GLY A 55 5.78 6.80 -0.41
N LYS A 56 6.16 7.49 0.68
CA LYS A 56 6.96 6.90 1.77
C LYS A 56 6.26 5.72 2.46
N LEU A 57 4.94 5.80 2.65
CA LEU A 57 4.18 4.69 3.22
C LEU A 57 4.16 3.49 2.26
N CYS A 58 3.92 3.73 0.98
CA CYS A 58 3.87 2.67 -0.03
C CYS A 58 5.23 2.00 -0.25
N GLU A 59 6.32 2.78 -0.26
CA GLU A 59 7.69 2.26 -0.32
C GLU A 59 8.04 1.44 0.93
N TYR A 60 7.55 1.86 2.11
CA TYR A 60 7.70 1.06 3.31
C TYR A 60 6.91 -0.25 3.22
N ALA A 61 5.69 -0.20 2.71
CA ALA A 61 4.80 -1.34 2.57
C ALA A 61 5.37 -2.39 1.59
N SER A 62 5.91 -1.97 0.44
CA SER A 62 6.52 -2.87 -0.54
C SER A 62 7.74 -3.62 0.03
N LYS A 63 8.52 -2.95 0.88
CA LYS A 63 9.65 -3.56 1.60
C LYS A 63 9.22 -4.43 2.80
N ASN A 64 7.96 -4.34 3.24
CA ASN A 64 7.45 -5.04 4.42
C ASN A 64 6.04 -5.63 4.18
N PRO A 65 5.90 -6.65 3.30
CA PRO A 65 4.58 -7.20 2.92
C PRO A 65 3.68 -7.61 4.10
N LEU A 66 4.26 -8.17 5.17
CA LEU A 66 3.54 -8.56 6.39
C LEU A 66 2.87 -7.39 7.15
N ARG A 67 3.18 -6.15 6.77
CA ARG A 67 2.55 -4.94 7.33
C ARG A 67 1.39 -4.43 6.49
N ILE A 68 1.29 -4.85 5.23
CA ILE A 68 0.23 -4.41 4.32
C ILE A 68 -1.16 -4.65 4.93
N PRO A 69 -1.50 -5.85 5.45
CA PRO A 69 -2.83 -6.08 6.02
C PRO A 69 -3.18 -5.12 7.17
N LYS A 70 -2.21 -4.81 8.04
CA LYS A 70 -2.43 -3.87 9.16
C LYS A 70 -2.54 -2.42 8.72
N ILE A 71 -1.89 -2.05 7.62
CA ILE A 71 -2.00 -0.72 7.03
C ILE A 71 -3.37 -0.57 6.39
N THR A 72 -3.81 -1.56 5.61
CA THR A 72 -5.10 -1.53 4.89
C THR A 72 -6.28 -1.64 5.84
N GLU A 73 -6.19 -2.46 6.90
CA GLU A 73 -7.20 -2.49 7.97
C GLU A 73 -7.43 -1.10 8.60
N TYR A 74 -6.35 -0.37 8.88
CA TYR A 74 -6.46 1.00 9.40
C TYR A 74 -7.10 1.96 8.38
N LEU A 75 -6.69 1.88 7.11
CA LEU A 75 -7.22 2.72 6.04
C LEU A 75 -8.71 2.47 5.82
N GLU A 76 -9.13 1.21 5.85
CA GLU A 76 -10.51 0.78 5.70
C GLU A 76 -11.39 1.26 6.86
N GLN A 77 -10.95 1.04 8.10
CA GLN A 77 -11.64 1.57 9.29
C GLN A 77 -11.81 3.09 9.21
N ARG A 78 -10.76 3.78 8.77
CA ARG A 78 -10.79 5.24 8.61
C ARG A 78 -11.73 5.66 7.48
N PHE A 79 -11.68 5.01 6.32
CA PHE A 79 -12.57 5.28 5.19
C PHE A 79 -14.03 5.22 5.62
N TYR A 80 -14.47 4.12 6.24
CA TYR A 80 -15.86 3.99 6.66
C TYR A 80 -16.26 5.00 7.73
N LYS A 81 -15.35 5.31 8.65
CA LYS A 81 -15.60 6.35 9.66
C LYS A 81 -15.76 7.72 9.00
N ASP A 82 -14.86 8.09 8.11
CA ASP A 82 -14.81 9.43 7.52
C ASP A 82 -15.90 9.60 6.45
N LEU A 83 -16.28 8.55 5.73
CA LEU A 83 -17.43 8.56 4.81
C LEU A 83 -18.73 8.83 5.56
N ARG A 84 -18.97 8.17 6.70
CA ARG A 84 -20.16 8.41 7.53
C ARG A 84 -20.24 9.82 8.13
N ASN A 85 -19.09 10.44 8.36
CA ASN A 85 -19.00 11.81 8.89
C ASN A 85 -18.88 12.86 7.77
N GLU A 86 -19.06 12.46 6.51
CA GLU A 86 -18.96 13.33 5.33
C GLU A 86 -17.60 14.07 5.21
N HIS A 87 -16.54 13.48 5.79
CA HIS A 87 -15.17 13.99 5.69
C HIS A 87 -14.53 13.56 4.36
N PHE A 88 -15.07 14.05 3.25
CA PHE A 88 -14.71 13.60 1.90
C PHE A 88 -13.24 13.85 1.52
N GLY A 89 -12.61 14.88 2.07
CA GLY A 89 -11.16 15.11 1.89
C GLY A 89 -10.32 13.92 2.42
N SER A 90 -10.69 13.36 3.57
CA SER A 90 -10.02 12.18 4.13
C SER A 90 -10.29 10.92 3.31
N VAL A 91 -11.52 10.76 2.81
CA VAL A 91 -11.89 9.67 1.89
C VAL A 91 -11.02 9.69 0.64
N LYS A 92 -10.87 10.86 0.00
CA LYS A 92 -9.98 11.05 -1.17
C LYS A 92 -8.54 10.66 -0.86
N VAL A 93 -8.02 11.03 0.32
CA VAL A 93 -6.66 10.64 0.77
C VAL A 93 -6.54 9.11 0.87
N VAL A 94 -7.53 8.42 1.47
CA VAL A 94 -7.52 6.95 1.54
C VAL A 94 -7.43 6.33 0.15
N LEU A 95 -8.25 6.79 -0.80
CA LEU A 95 -8.25 6.27 -2.17
C LEU A 95 -6.92 6.51 -2.89
N LEU A 96 -6.29 7.67 -2.69
CA LEU A 96 -4.96 7.95 -3.22
C LEU A 96 -3.89 7.00 -2.66
N VAL A 97 -3.99 6.65 -1.37
CA VAL A 97 -3.09 5.64 -0.76
C VAL A 97 -3.29 4.28 -1.42
N TYR A 98 -4.54 3.81 -1.59
CA TYR A 98 -4.81 2.54 -2.28
C TYR A 98 -4.33 2.53 -3.73
N ARG A 99 -4.56 3.63 -4.48
CA ARG A 99 -4.05 3.78 -5.85
C ARG A 99 -2.52 3.65 -5.89
N LYS A 100 -1.82 4.26 -4.93
CA LYS A 100 -0.35 4.17 -4.85
C LYS A 100 0.11 2.78 -4.41
N LEU A 101 -0.62 2.11 -3.51
CA LEU A 101 -0.38 0.70 -3.14
C LEU A 101 -0.52 -0.24 -4.34
N LEU A 102 -1.55 -0.06 -5.19
CA LEU A 102 -1.68 -0.82 -6.44
C LEU A 102 -0.43 -0.68 -7.32
N SER A 103 0.09 0.54 -7.47
CA SER A 103 1.30 0.76 -8.27
C SER A 103 2.59 0.21 -7.63
N SER A 104 2.71 0.26 -6.30
CA SER A 104 3.96 -0.03 -5.57
C SER A 104 4.08 -1.46 -5.05
N CYS A 105 2.94 -2.14 -4.84
CA CYS A 105 2.83 -3.44 -4.19
C CYS A 105 2.08 -4.45 -5.08
N LYS A 106 2.27 -4.40 -6.40
CA LYS A 106 1.56 -5.24 -7.40
C LYS A 106 1.54 -6.72 -7.03
N GLN A 107 2.71 -7.27 -6.74
CA GLN A 107 2.90 -8.69 -6.37
C GLN A 107 2.23 -9.09 -5.04
N GLN A 108 1.79 -8.12 -4.24
CA GLN A 108 1.11 -8.33 -2.95
C GLN A 108 -0.35 -7.89 -2.98
N MET A 109 -0.93 -7.65 -4.18
CA MET A 109 -2.31 -7.15 -4.32
C MET A 109 -3.35 -8.02 -3.61
N SER A 110 -3.14 -9.34 -3.57
CA SER A 110 -4.01 -10.27 -2.84
C SER A 110 -4.15 -9.94 -1.35
N LEU A 111 -3.17 -9.27 -0.73
CA LEU A 111 -3.22 -8.89 0.70
C LEU A 111 -4.18 -7.74 0.99
N PHE A 112 -4.64 -6.99 -0.02
CA PHE A 112 -5.49 -5.82 0.17
C PHE A 112 -6.61 -5.65 -0.87
N ALA A 113 -6.70 -6.54 -1.86
CA ALA A 113 -7.72 -6.49 -2.90
C ALA A 113 -9.14 -6.50 -2.34
N SER A 114 -9.43 -7.37 -1.38
CA SER A 114 -10.76 -7.43 -0.75
C SER A 114 -11.15 -6.12 -0.08
N SER A 115 -10.23 -5.52 0.68
CA SER A 115 -10.43 -4.22 1.34
C SER A 115 -10.69 -3.10 0.32
N LEU A 116 -9.91 -3.05 -0.77
CA LEU A 116 -10.09 -2.05 -1.82
C LEU A 116 -11.41 -2.22 -2.59
N LEU A 117 -11.78 -3.45 -2.93
CA LEU A 117 -13.04 -3.75 -3.62
C LEU A 117 -14.25 -3.47 -2.73
N GLY A 118 -14.16 -3.72 -1.42
CA GLY A 118 -15.18 -3.33 -0.45
C GLY A 118 -15.40 -1.82 -0.43
N ILE A 119 -14.31 -1.05 -0.34
CA ILE A 119 -14.34 0.42 -0.42
C ILE A 119 -14.96 0.89 -1.74
N ALA A 120 -14.53 0.34 -2.88
CA ALA A 120 -15.03 0.71 -4.19
C ALA A 120 -16.54 0.43 -4.33
N ARG A 121 -17.00 -0.74 -3.86
CA ARG A 121 -18.42 -1.09 -3.82
C ARG A 121 -19.21 -0.08 -2.99
N THR A 122 -18.75 0.24 -1.78
CA THR A 122 -19.45 1.20 -0.92
C THR A 122 -19.55 2.59 -1.56
N LEU A 123 -18.53 3.04 -2.28
CA LEU A 123 -18.57 4.29 -3.03
C LEU A 123 -19.59 4.27 -4.16
N LEU A 124 -19.67 3.17 -4.91
CA LEU A 124 -20.66 3.01 -5.98
C LEU A 124 -22.11 2.95 -5.46
N GLU A 125 -22.30 2.47 -4.23
CA GLU A 125 -23.61 2.49 -3.57
C GLU A 125 -24.00 3.91 -3.08
N GLN A 126 -23.11 4.92 -3.13
CA GLN A 126 -23.41 6.31 -2.79
C GLN A 126 -24.03 7.11 -3.95
N THR A 127 -25.15 6.63 -4.50
CA THR A 127 -25.86 7.22 -5.67
C THR A 127 -26.39 8.65 -5.46
N ARG A 128 -26.28 9.20 -4.25
CA ARG A 128 -26.69 10.57 -3.91
C ARG A 128 -25.55 11.58 -4.00
N ASN A 129 -24.32 11.12 -4.23
CA ASN A 129 -23.13 11.95 -4.33
C ASN A 129 -22.29 11.53 -5.54
N ASP A 130 -22.52 12.20 -6.65
CA ASP A 130 -21.87 11.92 -7.94
C ASP A 130 -20.33 11.87 -7.83
N GLU A 131 -19.74 12.70 -6.96
CA GLU A 131 -18.29 12.70 -6.76
C GLU A 131 -17.81 11.38 -6.13
N MET A 132 -18.53 10.86 -5.13
CA MET A 132 -18.18 9.59 -4.50
C MET A 132 -18.37 8.42 -5.47
N GLU A 133 -19.44 8.44 -6.26
CA GLU A 133 -19.69 7.43 -7.28
C GLU A 133 -18.59 7.43 -8.36
N MET A 134 -18.22 8.61 -8.88
CA MET A 134 -17.09 8.76 -9.81
C MET A 134 -15.77 8.25 -9.23
N LEU A 135 -15.50 8.52 -7.95
CA LEU A 135 -14.32 7.99 -7.25
C LEU A 135 -14.37 6.46 -7.13
N GLY A 136 -15.54 5.88 -6.89
CA GLY A 136 -15.76 4.43 -6.91
C GLY A 136 -15.42 3.82 -8.27
N CYS A 137 -15.96 4.38 -9.34
CA CYS A 137 -15.69 3.99 -10.72
C CYS A 137 -14.18 4.07 -11.05
N SER A 138 -13.55 5.21 -10.73
CA SER A 138 -12.11 5.41 -10.95
C SER A 138 -11.27 4.38 -10.18
N THR A 139 -11.67 4.07 -8.96
CA THR A 139 -10.98 3.07 -8.12
C THR A 139 -11.08 1.67 -8.72
N LEU A 140 -12.24 1.26 -9.21
CA LEU A 140 -12.41 -0.03 -9.89
C LEU A 140 -11.59 -0.12 -11.17
N VAL A 141 -11.62 0.92 -12.02
CA VAL A 141 -10.82 0.94 -13.26
C VAL A 141 -9.32 0.83 -12.95
N ASN A 142 -8.84 1.58 -11.95
CA ASN A 142 -7.45 1.48 -11.50
C ASN A 142 -7.09 0.07 -11.00
N PHE A 143 -8.00 -0.59 -10.27
CA PHE A 143 -7.81 -1.97 -9.82
C PHE A 143 -7.72 -2.94 -11.01
N ILE A 144 -8.67 -2.89 -11.94
CA ILE A 144 -8.72 -3.76 -13.13
C ILE A 144 -7.48 -3.57 -13.99
N ASN A 145 -7.09 -2.32 -14.28
CA ASN A 145 -5.90 -2.01 -15.07
C ASN A 145 -4.60 -2.49 -14.40
N SER A 146 -4.59 -2.60 -13.07
CA SER A 146 -3.44 -3.13 -12.33
C SER A 146 -3.31 -4.66 -12.48
N GLN A 147 -4.39 -5.38 -12.82
CA GLN A 147 -4.40 -6.82 -13.08
C GLN A 147 -3.96 -7.16 -14.51
N ALA A 148 -4.35 -6.35 -15.50
CA ALA A 148 -4.12 -6.61 -16.92
C ALA A 148 -2.63 -6.74 -17.32
N HIS A 149 -1.72 -6.30 -16.46
CA HIS A 149 -0.28 -6.39 -16.70
C HIS A 149 0.34 -7.75 -16.36
N GLU A 150 -0.40 -8.65 -15.69
CA GLU A 150 0.06 -10.02 -15.37
C GLU A 150 -0.38 -11.06 -16.42
N SER A 151 -1.36 -10.75 -17.28
CA SER A 151 -2.05 -11.73 -18.12
C SER A 151 -1.73 -11.70 -19.62
N CYS A 152 -0.84 -10.83 -20.11
CA CYS A 152 -0.41 -10.85 -21.51
C CYS A 152 1.08 -11.19 -21.65
N PRO A 153 1.45 -12.41 -22.08
CA PRO A 153 2.73 -12.60 -22.74
C PRO A 153 2.72 -11.76 -24.02
N GLU A 154 3.69 -10.84 -24.17
CA GLU A 154 3.87 -10.15 -25.44
C GLU A 154 4.02 -11.19 -26.57
N PRO A 155 3.33 -11.03 -27.71
CA PRO A 155 3.67 -11.79 -28.89
C PRO A 155 5.09 -11.39 -29.29
N ARG A 156 6.04 -12.33 -29.21
CA ARG A 156 7.37 -12.16 -29.80
C ARG A 156 7.15 -11.87 -31.29
N VAL A 157 7.29 -10.61 -31.68
CA VAL A 157 7.33 -10.22 -33.09
C VAL A 157 8.54 -10.93 -33.69
N GLY A 158 8.26 -12.01 -34.41
CA GLY A 158 9.24 -12.74 -35.19
C GLY A 158 9.88 -11.74 -36.16
N ARG A 159 11.18 -11.49 -35.96
CA ARG A 159 12.01 -10.70 -36.86
C ARG A 159 12.01 -11.43 -38.21
N MET A 160 11.13 -11.03 -39.12
CA MET A 160 11.06 -11.55 -40.48
C MET A 160 12.42 -11.27 -41.14
N GLY A 161 13.21 -12.32 -41.36
CA GLY A 161 14.49 -12.22 -42.03
C GLY A 161 14.28 -11.73 -43.45
N SER A 162 14.79 -10.54 -43.77
CA SER A 162 14.89 -10.06 -45.14
C SER A 162 15.99 -10.84 -45.85
N SER A 163 15.65 -11.93 -46.53
CA SER A 163 16.51 -12.56 -47.54
C SER A 163 16.33 -11.78 -48.85
N VAL A 164 17.08 -10.70 -49.00
CA VAL A 164 17.36 -10.06 -50.28
C VAL A 164 18.82 -10.32 -50.64
N THR A 165 19.06 -11.31 -51.49
CA THR A 165 20.24 -11.31 -52.37
C THR A 165 19.83 -11.91 -53.70
N GLY A 166 19.35 -11.05 -54.60
CA GLY A 166 19.51 -11.29 -56.03
C GLY A 166 20.97 -11.07 -56.39
N ARG A 167 21.62 -12.09 -56.97
CA ARG A 167 22.90 -11.92 -57.66
C ARG A 167 22.69 -12.25 -59.12
N ARG A 168 22.79 -11.21 -59.94
CA ARG A 168 23.01 -11.28 -61.38
C ARG A 168 24.41 -11.85 -61.61
N HIS A 169 24.51 -12.94 -62.38
CA HIS A 169 25.22 -13.04 -63.66
C HIS A 169 25.25 -14.51 -64.10
#